data_AF-A0A2P5M1B1-F1
#
_entry.id   AF-A0A2P5M1B1-F1
#
_cell.length_a   1.000
_cell.length_b   1.000
_cell.length_c   1.000
_cell.angle_alpha   90.00
_cell.angle_beta   90.00
_cell.angle_gamma   90.00
#
_symmetry.space_group_name_H-M   'P 1'
#
loop_
_entity.id
_entity.type
_entity.pdbx_description
1 polymer ?
#
loop_
_entity_poly.entity_id
_entity_poly.type
_entity_poly.pdbx_seq_one_letter_code
_entity_poly.pdbx_strand_id
1 'polypeptide(L)'
;MSTWPNYGKITGPIVLIGFGSIGRGILPLIERHFDFDKSRFTVIDPVDTHRRLLDERGIAFLKTKLTPENYREVLTPLLTKGGGQGFIVNLSVDVSSLAIIKLARELNALCVDTVVEPWPGFYFDKTMSNEARTNYALRETVLEERRKNPGGSTAVSCVGANPGMVSWFVKQALVDIARDTGALDKEPATRAEWGALAKKLGVKGIHIAERDTQRARDPKPRNV
;
A
#
# COMPACT_ATOMS: atom_id res chain seq x y z
N MET A 1 18.61 7.42 24.10
CA MET A 1 17.65 6.50 23.45
C MET A 1 16.62 7.36 22.75
N SER A 2 16.36 7.17 21.47
CA SER A 2 15.31 7.92 20.77
C SER A 2 13.94 7.45 21.25
N THR A 3 13.10 8.37 21.73
CA THR A 3 11.68 8.12 22.02
C THR A 3 10.88 8.22 20.73
N TRP A 4 10.27 7.11 20.30
CA TRP A 4 9.44 7.06 19.10
C TRP A 4 7.97 7.26 19.48
N PRO A 5 7.18 8.00 18.68
CA PRO A 5 5.75 8.14 18.95
C PRO A 5 5.02 6.82 18.72
N ASN A 6 4.04 6.53 19.57
CA ASN A 6 3.04 5.50 19.34
C ASN A 6 1.76 6.21 18.87
N TYR A 7 1.29 5.88 17.66
CA TYR A 7 0.18 6.57 17.02
C TYR A 7 -1.19 6.00 17.40
N GLY A 8 -1.25 4.83 18.06
CA GLY A 8 -2.50 4.25 18.52
C GLY A 8 -2.47 2.74 18.63
N LYS A 9 -3.64 2.18 18.94
CA LYS A 9 -3.83 0.75 19.14
C LYS A 9 -4.59 0.12 17.97
N ILE A 10 -4.03 -0.93 17.37
CA ILE A 10 -4.75 -1.79 16.44
C ILE A 10 -5.49 -2.84 17.26
N THR A 11 -6.82 -2.77 17.24
CA THR A 11 -7.69 -3.57 18.12
C THR A 11 -8.08 -4.92 17.53
N GLY A 12 -7.99 -5.07 16.21
CA GLY A 12 -8.26 -6.31 15.49
C GLY A 12 -7.00 -7.07 15.06
N PRO A 13 -7.15 -8.12 14.24
CA PRO A 13 -6.02 -8.86 13.68
C PRO A 13 -5.28 -8.05 12.61
N ILE A 14 -3.98 -8.25 12.50
CA ILE A 14 -3.14 -7.70 11.43
C ILE A 14 -2.80 -8.85 10.48
N VAL A 15 -3.07 -8.65 9.19
CA VAL A 15 -2.67 -9.60 8.14
C VAL A 15 -1.74 -8.88 7.16
N LEU A 16 -0.47 -9.25 7.17
CA LEU A 16 0.54 -8.76 6.23
C LEU A 16 0.66 -9.75 5.07
N ILE A 17 0.29 -9.33 3.86
CA ILE A 17 0.38 -10.16 2.66
C ILE A 17 1.65 -9.78 1.91
N GLY A 18 2.57 -10.72 1.72
CA GLY A 18 3.89 -10.48 1.13
C GLY A 18 4.95 -10.10 2.17
N PHE A 19 6.06 -10.85 2.18
CA PHE A 19 7.19 -10.69 3.10
C PHE A 19 8.54 -10.56 2.36
N GLY A 20 8.51 -9.85 1.24
CA GLY A 20 9.68 -9.44 0.46
C GLY A 20 10.48 -8.30 1.12
N SER A 21 11.06 -7.40 0.31
CA SER A 21 11.84 -6.26 0.85
C SER A 21 10.97 -5.32 1.71
N ILE A 22 9.81 -4.89 1.20
CA ILE A 22 8.96 -3.91 1.89
C ILE A 22 8.26 -4.52 3.10
N GLY A 23 7.75 -5.76 3.00
CA GLY A 23 7.17 -6.48 4.15
C GLY A 23 8.14 -6.60 5.33
N ARG A 24 9.40 -6.90 5.05
CA ARG A 24 10.46 -6.91 6.08
C ARG A 24 10.79 -5.52 6.62
N GLY A 25 10.73 -4.49 5.77
CA GLY A 25 10.99 -3.10 6.16
C GLY A 25 9.88 -2.48 7.00
N ILE A 26 8.60 -2.81 6.74
CA ILE A 26 7.46 -2.24 7.47
C ILE A 26 7.23 -2.92 8.82
N LEU A 27 7.55 -4.22 8.94
CA LEU A 27 7.37 -4.99 10.16
C LEU A 27 7.91 -4.29 11.42
N PRO A 28 9.19 -3.86 11.48
CA PRO A 28 9.71 -3.17 12.66
C PRO A 28 9.08 -1.79 12.88
N LEU A 29 8.48 -1.17 11.87
CA LEU A 29 7.77 0.10 12.03
C LEU A 29 6.38 -0.12 12.65
N ILE A 30 5.67 -1.17 12.25
CA ILE A 30 4.41 -1.57 12.88
C ILE A 30 4.64 -1.90 14.35
N GLU A 31 5.64 -2.75 14.66
CA GLU A 31 6.01 -3.10 16.05
C GLU A 31 6.40 -1.88 16.90
N ARG A 32 6.99 -0.85 16.28
CA ARG A 32 7.48 0.34 16.99
C ARG A 32 6.38 1.37 17.25
N HIS A 33 5.45 1.54 16.33
CA HIS A 33 4.58 2.72 16.27
C HIS A 33 3.12 2.43 16.60
N PHE A 34 2.73 1.17 16.84
CA PHE A 34 1.38 0.80 17.23
C PHE A 34 1.38 -0.23 18.37
N ASP A 35 0.40 -0.10 19.26
CA ASP A 35 0.07 -1.19 20.19
C ASP A 35 -0.83 -2.21 19.52
N PHE A 36 -0.49 -3.49 19.63
CA PHE A 36 -1.33 -4.59 19.14
C PHE A 36 -0.97 -5.90 19.85
N ASP A 37 -1.86 -6.87 19.74
CA ASP A 37 -1.61 -8.23 20.22
C ASP A 37 -0.86 -9.03 19.14
N LYS A 38 0.41 -9.34 19.40
CA LYS A 38 1.27 -10.10 18.47
C LYS A 38 0.70 -11.47 18.09
N SER A 39 -0.08 -12.11 18.97
CA SER A 39 -0.72 -13.41 18.67
C SER A 39 -1.79 -13.33 17.58
N ARG A 40 -2.17 -12.10 17.21
CA ARG A 40 -3.17 -11.77 16.18
C ARG A 40 -2.53 -11.11 14.96
N PHE A 41 -1.20 -11.14 14.86
CA PHE A 41 -0.46 -10.75 13.67
C PHE A 41 -0.07 -12.00 12.88
N THR A 42 -0.57 -12.12 11.65
CA THR A 42 -0.18 -13.17 10.70
C THR A 42 0.45 -12.57 9.45
N VAL A 43 1.54 -13.15 8.99
CA VAL A 43 2.16 -12.86 7.68
C VAL A 43 1.86 -14.00 6.72
N ILE A 44 1.51 -13.68 5.47
CA ILE A 44 1.22 -14.64 4.41
C ILE A 44 2.20 -14.41 3.26
N ASP A 45 2.96 -15.44 2.89
CA ASP A 45 3.83 -15.42 1.70
C ASP A 45 4.06 -16.87 1.20
N PRO A 46 4.07 -17.15 -0.11
CA PRO A 46 4.40 -18.49 -0.60
C PRO A 46 5.87 -18.89 -0.37
N VAL A 47 6.76 -17.92 -0.12
CA VAL A 47 8.20 -18.09 0.06
C VAL A 47 8.58 -17.84 1.52
N ASP A 48 9.25 -18.81 2.13
CA ASP A 48 9.64 -18.78 3.55
C ASP A 48 11.11 -18.43 3.79
N THR A 49 11.84 -17.97 2.76
CA THR A 49 13.27 -17.59 2.84
C THR A 49 13.60 -16.66 4.01
N HIS A 50 12.64 -15.81 4.42
CA HIS A 50 12.81 -14.85 5.51
C HIS A 50 11.95 -15.14 6.74
N ARG A 51 11.28 -16.30 6.81
CA ARG A 51 10.37 -16.68 7.90
C ARG A 51 11.02 -16.57 9.28
N ARG A 52 12.31 -16.87 9.40
CA ARG A 52 13.06 -16.77 10.66
C ARG A 52 12.89 -15.41 11.35
N LEU A 53 12.76 -14.31 10.60
CA LEU A 53 12.56 -12.97 11.17
C LEU A 53 11.23 -12.87 11.95
N LEU A 54 10.23 -13.67 11.58
CA LEU A 54 8.92 -13.73 12.23
C LEU A 54 8.95 -14.70 13.41
N ASP A 55 9.58 -15.87 13.24
CA ASP A 55 9.71 -16.87 14.30
C ASP A 55 10.41 -16.28 15.54
N GLU A 56 11.48 -15.50 15.34
CA GLU A 56 12.20 -14.79 16.42
C GLU A 56 11.33 -13.76 17.18
N ARG A 57 10.19 -13.34 16.60
CA ARG A 57 9.24 -12.38 17.18
C ARG A 57 7.98 -13.03 17.73
N GLY A 58 7.80 -14.33 17.51
CA GLY A 58 6.56 -15.03 17.82
C GLY A 58 5.37 -14.59 16.94
N ILE A 59 5.64 -14.13 15.72
CA ILE A 59 4.60 -13.72 14.75
C ILE A 59 4.27 -14.90 13.85
N ALA A 60 2.98 -15.17 13.63
CA ALA A 60 2.55 -16.29 12.81
C ALA A 60 2.92 -16.10 11.33
N PHE A 61 3.36 -17.16 10.67
CA PHE A 61 3.63 -17.19 9.24
C PHE A 61 2.81 -18.29 8.57
N LEU A 62 2.03 -17.92 7.56
CA LEU A 62 1.27 -18.82 6.72
C LEU A 62 1.93 -18.92 5.35
N LYS A 63 2.57 -20.06 5.07
CA LYS A 63 3.20 -20.33 3.78
C LYS A 63 2.14 -20.65 2.73
N THR A 64 1.62 -19.65 2.04
CA THR A 64 0.51 -19.83 1.10
C THR A 64 0.56 -18.79 -0.01
N LYS A 65 0.34 -19.24 -1.26
CA LYS A 65 0.07 -18.33 -2.39
C LYS A 65 -1.42 -17.99 -2.39
N LEU A 66 -1.76 -16.71 -2.28
CA LEU A 66 -3.14 -16.28 -2.49
C LEU A 66 -3.48 -16.33 -3.98
N THR A 67 -4.68 -16.80 -4.29
CA THR A 67 -5.20 -16.94 -5.65
C THR A 67 -6.65 -16.46 -5.71
N PRO A 68 -7.22 -16.23 -6.92
CA PRO A 68 -8.64 -15.89 -7.04
C PRO A 68 -9.57 -16.88 -6.35
N GLU A 69 -9.19 -18.16 -6.30
CA GLU A 69 -10.00 -19.26 -5.77
C GLU A 69 -9.94 -19.36 -4.25
N ASN A 70 -8.81 -19.03 -3.62
CA ASN A 70 -8.59 -19.31 -2.19
C ASN A 70 -8.59 -18.07 -1.29
N TYR A 71 -8.42 -16.85 -1.83
CA TYR A 71 -8.11 -15.68 -0.98
C TYR A 71 -9.17 -15.40 0.09
N ARG A 72 -10.45 -15.64 -0.23
CA ARG A 72 -11.56 -15.46 0.72
C ARG A 72 -11.52 -16.48 1.84
N GLU A 73 -11.34 -17.75 1.51
CA GLU A 73 -11.25 -18.84 2.48
C GLU A 73 -10.06 -18.65 3.43
N VAL A 74 -8.93 -18.20 2.90
CA VAL A 74 -7.71 -17.97 3.68
C VAL A 74 -7.83 -16.72 4.56
N LEU A 75 -8.26 -15.58 4.00
CA LEU A 75 -8.19 -14.29 4.70
C LEU A 75 -9.34 -14.06 5.69
N THR A 76 -10.55 -14.54 5.39
CA THR A 76 -11.74 -14.30 6.24
C THR A 76 -11.56 -14.78 7.68
N PRO A 77 -11.12 -16.02 7.96
CA PRO A 77 -10.92 -16.47 9.34
C PRO A 77 -9.80 -15.71 10.06
N LEU A 78 -8.75 -15.27 9.33
CA LEU A 78 -7.67 -14.47 9.91
C LEU A 78 -8.15 -13.08 10.31
N LEU A 79 -9.00 -12.46 9.49
CA LEU A 79 -9.49 -11.09 9.69
C LEU A 79 -10.63 -10.96 10.70
N THR A 80 -11.35 -12.05 10.97
CA THR A 80 -12.47 -12.07 11.92
C THR A 80 -12.10 -12.64 13.29
N LYS A 81 -10.85 -13.11 13.46
CA LYS A 81 -10.36 -13.69 14.70
C LYS A 81 -10.25 -12.66 15.83
N GLY A 82 -10.96 -12.90 16.93
CA GLY A 82 -10.77 -12.19 18.20
C GLY A 82 -11.38 -10.77 18.26
N GLY A 83 -12.34 -10.44 17.39
CA GLY A 83 -13.06 -9.15 17.41
C GLY A 83 -12.22 -7.94 17.00
N GLY A 84 -12.70 -6.72 17.27
CA GLY A 84 -12.03 -5.48 16.86
C GLY A 84 -12.03 -5.26 15.35
N GLN A 85 -11.31 -4.23 14.89
CA GLN A 85 -11.21 -3.92 13.46
C GLN A 85 -9.92 -4.47 12.87
N GLY A 86 -10.04 -5.43 11.95
CA GLY A 86 -8.87 -6.02 11.27
C GLY A 86 -8.16 -5.00 10.38
N PHE A 87 -6.88 -5.24 10.11
CA PHE A 87 -6.06 -4.42 9.23
C PHE A 87 -5.24 -5.30 8.29
N ILE A 88 -5.53 -5.22 6.99
CA ILE A 88 -4.72 -5.80 5.92
C ILE A 88 -3.64 -4.81 5.51
N VAL A 89 -2.39 -5.27 5.54
CA VAL A 89 -1.24 -4.58 4.93
C VAL A 89 -0.81 -5.42 3.75
N ASN A 90 -1.14 -5.00 2.53
CA ASN A 90 -0.86 -5.75 1.31
C ASN A 90 0.42 -5.22 0.64
N LEU A 91 1.49 -6.01 0.70
CA LEU A 91 2.81 -5.73 0.14
C LEU A 91 3.29 -6.89 -0.75
N SER A 92 2.35 -7.61 -1.36
CA SER A 92 2.64 -8.71 -2.28
C SER A 92 2.66 -8.29 -3.75
N VAL A 93 3.17 -9.19 -4.58
CA VAL A 93 2.94 -9.25 -6.03
C VAL A 93 1.92 -10.35 -6.32
N ASP A 94 1.41 -10.44 -7.54
CA ASP A 94 0.55 -11.57 -7.98
C ASP A 94 -0.77 -11.72 -7.18
N VAL A 95 -1.22 -10.67 -6.47
CA VAL A 95 -2.45 -10.68 -5.66
C VAL A 95 -3.30 -9.48 -6.03
N SER A 96 -4.56 -9.69 -6.42
CA SER A 96 -5.39 -8.57 -6.87
C SER A 96 -5.73 -7.59 -5.74
N SER A 97 -5.18 -6.37 -5.81
CA SER A 97 -5.48 -5.30 -4.85
C SER A 97 -6.98 -5.01 -4.77
N LEU A 98 -7.68 -4.99 -5.90
CA LEU A 98 -9.12 -4.75 -5.92
C LEU A 98 -9.91 -5.85 -5.18
N ALA A 99 -9.52 -7.12 -5.33
CA ALA A 99 -10.15 -8.23 -4.62
C ALA A 99 -9.92 -8.13 -3.11
N ILE A 100 -8.71 -7.76 -2.69
CA ILE A 100 -8.38 -7.53 -1.28
C ILE A 100 -9.15 -6.34 -0.71
N ILE A 101 -9.24 -5.22 -1.44
CA ILE A 101 -10.01 -4.04 -1.04
C ILE A 101 -11.49 -4.40 -0.82
N LYS A 102 -12.09 -5.15 -1.76
CA LYS A 102 -13.49 -5.60 -1.64
C LYS A 102 -13.70 -6.46 -0.40
N LEU A 103 -12.87 -7.48 -0.20
CA LEU A 103 -12.97 -8.36 0.95
C LEU A 103 -12.75 -7.61 2.27
N ALA A 104 -11.76 -6.71 2.34
CA ALA A 104 -11.52 -5.89 3.52
C ALA A 104 -12.76 -5.07 3.89
N ARG A 105 -13.39 -4.44 2.90
CA ARG A 105 -14.59 -3.63 3.10
C ARG A 105 -15.79 -4.45 3.53
N GLU A 106 -16.01 -5.61 2.90
CA GLU A 106 -17.05 -6.56 3.29
C GLU A 106 -16.91 -7.00 4.76
N LEU A 107 -15.68 -7.20 5.23
CA LEU A 107 -15.37 -7.63 6.59
C LEU A 107 -15.14 -6.45 7.57
N ASN A 108 -15.41 -5.21 7.15
CA ASN A 108 -15.12 -3.99 7.90
C ASN A 108 -13.64 -3.86 8.37
N ALA A 109 -12.70 -4.51 7.69
CA ALA A 109 -11.28 -4.35 7.91
C ALA A 109 -10.74 -3.09 7.20
N LEU A 110 -9.68 -2.52 7.76
CA LEU A 110 -8.84 -1.53 7.10
C LEU A 110 -7.95 -2.23 6.08
N CYS A 111 -7.58 -1.54 5.01
CA CYS A 111 -6.64 -2.06 4.02
C CYS A 111 -5.70 -0.96 3.54
N VAL A 112 -4.43 -1.31 3.35
CA VAL A 112 -3.45 -0.48 2.64
C VAL A 112 -2.64 -1.32 1.68
N ASP A 113 -2.37 -0.79 0.49
CA ASP A 113 -1.44 -1.36 -0.48
C ASP A 113 -0.50 -0.28 -1.05
N THR A 114 0.51 -0.70 -1.79
CA THR A 114 1.46 0.22 -2.46
C THR A 114 1.31 0.24 -3.99
N VAL A 115 0.37 -0.54 -4.52
CA VAL A 115 0.16 -0.74 -5.96
C VAL A 115 -1.26 -1.28 -6.22
N VAL A 116 -1.82 -0.97 -7.39
CA VAL A 116 -3.00 -1.70 -7.90
C VAL A 116 -2.50 -2.91 -8.69
N GLU A 117 -2.32 -4.02 -7.99
CA GLU A 117 -1.84 -5.27 -8.56
C GLU A 117 -3.03 -6.10 -9.10
N PRO A 118 -2.88 -6.79 -10.24
CA PRO A 118 -3.85 -7.76 -10.74
C PRO A 118 -3.55 -9.18 -10.23
N TRP A 119 -4.46 -10.12 -10.49
CA TRP A 119 -4.13 -11.54 -10.38
C TRP A 119 -3.14 -11.97 -11.49
N PRO A 120 -2.40 -13.09 -11.31
CA PRO A 120 -1.46 -13.59 -12.29
C PRO A 120 -2.11 -13.82 -13.66
N GLY A 121 -1.33 -13.62 -14.72
CA GLY A 121 -1.77 -13.75 -16.11
C GLY A 121 -2.06 -12.41 -16.79
N PHE A 122 -2.52 -11.39 -16.04
CA PHE A 122 -2.87 -10.08 -16.60
C PHE A 122 -1.72 -9.41 -17.37
N TYR A 123 -0.52 -9.36 -16.79
CA TYR A 123 0.61 -8.64 -17.40
C TYR A 123 1.13 -9.26 -18.71
N PHE A 124 0.90 -10.57 -18.90
CA PHE A 124 1.43 -11.34 -20.03
C PHE A 124 0.35 -11.86 -20.97
N ASP A 125 -0.90 -11.46 -20.76
CA ASP A 125 -2.02 -11.83 -21.61
C ASP A 125 -1.83 -11.21 -23.00
N LYS A 126 -1.58 -12.07 -23.99
CA LYS A 126 -1.37 -11.69 -25.38
C LYS A 126 -2.67 -11.32 -26.10
N THR A 127 -3.83 -11.63 -25.51
CA THR A 127 -5.14 -11.32 -26.07
C THR A 127 -5.64 -9.93 -25.68
N MET A 128 -5.03 -9.31 -24.65
CA MET A 128 -5.38 -7.98 -24.19
C MET A 128 -4.79 -6.87 -25.08
N SER A 129 -5.56 -5.80 -25.27
CA SER A 129 -5.06 -4.59 -25.92
C SER A 129 -4.02 -3.88 -25.05
N ASN A 130 -3.22 -3.00 -25.65
CA ASN A 130 -2.24 -2.19 -24.91
C ASN A 130 -2.91 -1.29 -23.85
N GLU A 131 -4.06 -0.71 -24.18
CA GLU A 131 -4.83 0.14 -23.26
C GLU A 131 -5.28 -0.61 -22.00
N ALA A 132 -5.78 -1.84 -22.19
CA ALA A 132 -6.28 -2.67 -21.11
C ALA A 132 -5.20 -3.10 -20.11
N ARG A 133 -3.91 -3.06 -20.51
CA ARG A 133 -2.76 -3.43 -19.67
C ARG A 133 -2.13 -2.26 -18.93
N THR A 134 -2.72 -1.07 -18.99
CA THR A 134 -2.17 0.13 -18.35
C THR A 134 -2.52 0.22 -16.86
N ASN A 135 -1.66 0.89 -16.09
CA ASN A 135 -2.00 1.29 -14.72
C ASN A 135 -3.21 2.24 -14.66
N TYR A 136 -3.51 2.97 -15.76
CA TYR A 136 -4.73 3.76 -15.86
C TYR A 136 -5.97 2.86 -15.79
N ALA A 137 -6.01 1.81 -16.61
CA ALA A 137 -7.12 0.85 -16.63
C ALA A 137 -7.30 0.18 -15.25
N LEU A 138 -6.21 -0.29 -14.63
CA LEU A 138 -6.23 -0.85 -13.28
C LEU A 138 -6.77 0.14 -12.25
N ARG A 139 -6.32 1.40 -12.27
CA ARG A 139 -6.83 2.45 -11.40
C ARG A 139 -8.32 2.72 -11.59
N GLU A 140 -8.83 2.70 -12.82
CA GLU A 140 -10.25 2.92 -13.09
C GLU A 140 -11.13 1.85 -12.44
N THR A 141 -10.65 0.61 -12.29
CA THR A 141 -11.40 -0.44 -11.57
C THR A 141 -11.60 -0.08 -10.09
N VAL A 142 -10.58 0.48 -9.42
CA VAL A 142 -10.66 0.94 -8.02
C VAL A 142 -11.55 2.18 -7.92
N LEU A 143 -11.49 3.09 -8.89
CA LEU A 143 -12.37 4.25 -8.91
C LEU A 143 -13.84 3.86 -9.14
N GLU A 144 -14.09 2.89 -10.01
CA GLU A 144 -15.43 2.35 -10.25
C GLU A 144 -15.98 1.69 -8.99
N GLU A 145 -15.16 0.89 -8.29
CA GLU A 145 -15.54 0.31 -7.00
C GLU A 145 -15.91 1.38 -5.97
N ARG A 146 -15.11 2.45 -5.86
CA ARG A 146 -15.43 3.59 -5.00
C ARG A 146 -16.74 4.29 -5.40
N ARG A 147 -17.03 4.42 -6.69
CA ARG A 147 -18.28 5.02 -7.20
C ARG A 147 -19.50 4.16 -6.86
N LYS A 148 -19.38 2.83 -7.01
CA LYS A 148 -20.44 1.86 -6.72
C LYS A 148 -20.70 1.72 -5.22
N ASN A 149 -19.65 1.80 -4.40
CA ASN A 149 -19.70 1.57 -2.96
C ASN A 149 -19.06 2.75 -2.19
N PRO A 150 -19.72 3.92 -2.12
CA PRO A 150 -19.19 5.08 -1.38
C PRO A 150 -19.17 4.83 0.13
N GLY A 151 -18.24 5.49 0.86
CA GLY A 151 -18.11 5.33 2.31
C GLY A 151 -17.55 3.96 2.71
N GLY A 152 -17.95 3.41 3.86
CA GLY A 152 -17.48 2.11 4.38
C GLY A 152 -16.09 2.17 5.03
N SER A 153 -15.52 1.00 5.34
CA SER A 153 -14.18 0.92 5.95
C SER A 153 -13.10 1.49 5.02
N THR A 154 -12.10 2.13 5.62
CA THR A 154 -11.04 2.80 4.87
C THR A 154 -10.13 1.79 4.20
N ALA A 155 -10.01 1.91 2.87
CA ALA A 155 -9.01 1.24 2.06
C ALA A 155 -8.15 2.29 1.35
N VAL A 156 -6.84 2.27 1.61
CA VAL A 156 -5.89 3.26 1.10
C VAL A 156 -5.05 2.61 0.01
N SER A 157 -5.38 2.90 -1.24
CA SER A 157 -4.68 2.36 -2.40
C SER A 157 -3.45 3.19 -2.75
N CYS A 158 -2.36 2.51 -3.13
CA CYS A 158 -1.13 3.09 -3.66
C CYS A 158 -0.42 4.06 -2.70
N VAL A 159 -0.17 3.62 -1.47
CA VAL A 159 0.54 4.40 -0.44
C VAL A 159 1.87 3.76 -0.05
N GLY A 160 2.81 3.79 -1.00
CA GLY A 160 4.22 3.58 -0.76
C GLY A 160 4.99 4.90 -0.84
N ALA A 161 6.18 4.87 -1.46
CA ALA A 161 6.93 6.08 -1.80
C ALA A 161 6.32 6.77 -3.04
N ASN A 162 6.29 6.06 -4.17
CA ASN A 162 5.87 6.54 -5.49
C ASN A 162 5.23 5.41 -6.31
N PRO A 163 3.92 5.15 -6.15
CA PRO A 163 2.90 6.08 -5.67
C PRO A 163 2.78 6.14 -4.14
N GLY A 164 2.25 7.26 -3.63
CA GLY A 164 2.06 7.49 -2.19
C GLY A 164 2.67 8.82 -1.74
N MET A 165 3.78 8.75 -1.01
CA MET A 165 4.50 9.90 -0.43
C MET A 165 4.70 11.07 -1.40
N VAL A 166 4.98 10.81 -2.67
CA VAL A 166 5.16 11.87 -3.69
C VAL A 166 3.91 12.74 -3.89
N SER A 167 2.71 12.24 -3.60
CA SER A 167 1.49 13.06 -3.61
C SER A 167 1.44 14.06 -2.45
N TRP A 168 2.07 13.73 -1.32
CA TRP A 168 2.24 14.66 -0.20
C TRP A 168 3.32 15.69 -0.53
N PHE A 169 4.44 15.27 -1.15
CA PHE A 169 5.47 16.19 -1.63
C PHE A 169 4.94 17.20 -2.65
N VAL A 170 4.06 16.79 -3.58
CA VAL A 170 3.44 17.74 -4.52
C VAL A 170 2.64 18.81 -3.78
N LYS A 171 1.85 18.44 -2.75
CA LYS A 171 1.12 19.43 -1.95
C LYS A 171 2.07 20.38 -1.23
N GLN A 172 3.08 19.86 -0.56
CA GLN A 172 4.07 20.66 0.15
C GLN A 172 4.81 21.61 -0.82
N ALA A 173 5.26 21.10 -1.97
CA ALA A 173 5.94 21.91 -2.98
C ALA A 173 5.06 23.03 -3.55
N LEU A 174 3.76 22.78 -3.75
CA LEU A 174 2.84 23.84 -4.18
C LEU A 174 2.69 24.94 -3.11
N VAL A 175 2.66 24.57 -1.83
CA VAL A 175 2.64 25.53 -0.72
C VAL A 175 3.93 26.33 -0.67
N ASP A 176 5.08 25.68 -0.83
CA ASP A 176 6.39 26.34 -0.79
C ASP A 176 6.56 27.30 -1.98
N ILE A 177 6.27 26.86 -3.21
CA ILE A 177 6.31 27.74 -4.39
C ILE A 177 5.36 28.94 -4.23
N ALA A 178 4.13 28.71 -3.73
CA ALA A 178 3.18 29.78 -3.51
C ALA A 178 3.68 30.79 -2.47
N ARG A 179 4.32 30.32 -1.40
CA ARG A 179 4.93 31.18 -0.38
C ARG A 179 6.06 32.02 -0.99
N ASP A 180 6.97 31.38 -1.70
CA ASP A 180 8.18 32.01 -2.24
C ASP A 180 7.88 33.01 -3.38
N THR A 181 6.74 32.85 -4.04
CA THR A 181 6.27 33.74 -5.11
C THR A 181 5.24 34.78 -4.62
N GLY A 182 4.93 34.80 -3.32
CA GLY A 182 3.91 35.71 -2.75
C GLY A 182 2.48 35.42 -3.22
N ALA A 183 2.21 34.22 -3.73
CA ALA A 183 0.91 33.78 -4.22
C ALA A 183 0.08 33.00 -3.18
N LEU A 184 0.63 32.74 -1.99
CA LEU A 184 -0.03 31.99 -0.91
C LEU A 184 -0.91 32.91 -0.06
N ASP A 185 -2.21 32.86 -0.31
CA ASP A 185 -3.21 33.55 0.51
C ASP A 185 -3.64 32.68 1.71
N LYS A 186 -4.01 31.43 1.44
CA LYS A 186 -4.40 30.40 2.41
C LYS A 186 -4.02 29.03 1.87
N GLU A 187 -3.68 28.09 2.75
CA GLU A 187 -3.45 26.69 2.35
C GLU A 187 -4.74 26.03 1.81
N PRO A 188 -4.68 25.35 0.64
CA PRO A 188 -5.84 24.66 0.07
C PRO A 188 -6.36 23.52 0.95
N ALA A 189 -7.66 23.46 1.18
CA ALA A 189 -8.33 22.41 1.95
C ALA A 189 -9.04 21.38 1.07
N THR A 190 -9.48 21.78 -0.14
CA THR A 190 -10.24 20.90 -1.04
C THR A 190 -9.44 20.48 -2.27
N ARG A 191 -9.83 19.35 -2.89
CA ARG A 191 -9.25 18.89 -4.16
C ARG A 191 -9.30 19.97 -5.26
N ALA A 192 -10.38 20.74 -5.32
CA ALA A 192 -10.55 21.80 -6.31
C ALA A 192 -9.57 22.96 -6.06
N GLU A 193 -9.40 23.36 -4.81
CA GLU A 193 -8.45 24.43 -4.43
C GLU A 193 -6.99 24.03 -4.72
N TRP A 194 -6.60 22.77 -4.48
CA TRP A 194 -5.27 22.28 -4.86
C TRP A 194 -5.04 22.37 -6.38
N GLY A 195 -6.04 22.00 -7.18
CA GLY A 195 -5.97 22.15 -8.64
C GLY A 195 -5.91 23.61 -9.09
N ALA A 196 -6.66 24.50 -8.43
CA ALA A 196 -6.64 25.93 -8.70
C ALA A 196 -5.28 26.56 -8.34
N LEU A 197 -4.66 26.14 -7.24
CA LEU A 197 -3.32 26.61 -6.86
C LEU A 197 -2.26 26.21 -7.89
N ALA A 198 -2.23 24.94 -8.30
CA ALA A 198 -1.30 24.47 -9.33
C ALA A 198 -1.46 25.27 -10.65
N LYS A 199 -2.72 25.58 -11.04
CA LYS A 199 -3.02 26.44 -12.19
C LYS A 199 -2.52 27.89 -11.99
N LYS A 200 -2.79 28.50 -10.83
CA LYS A 200 -2.35 29.87 -10.47
C LYS A 200 -0.84 30.01 -10.57
N LEU A 201 -0.11 29.00 -10.10
CA LEU A 201 1.36 28.95 -10.14
C LEU A 201 1.95 28.61 -11.51
N GLY A 202 1.12 28.31 -12.52
CA GLY A 202 1.59 27.98 -13.87
C GLY A 202 2.33 26.65 -13.96
N VAL A 203 2.06 25.68 -13.09
CA VAL A 203 2.68 24.34 -13.14
C VAL A 203 2.23 23.61 -14.40
N LYS A 204 3.14 23.44 -15.36
CA LYS A 204 2.86 22.79 -16.66
C LYS A 204 2.97 21.26 -16.61
N GLY A 205 3.77 20.74 -15.70
CA GLY A 205 4.04 19.31 -15.57
C GLY A 205 4.77 19.01 -14.27
N ILE A 206 4.72 17.75 -13.85
CA ILE A 206 5.37 17.26 -12.63
C ILE A 206 6.06 15.96 -13.00
N HIS A 207 7.38 15.90 -12.78
CA HIS A 207 8.11 14.64 -12.82
C HIS A 207 8.22 14.07 -11.42
N ILE A 208 8.02 12.76 -11.28
CA ILE A 208 8.49 12.03 -10.12
C ILE A 208 9.98 11.74 -10.36
N ALA A 209 10.82 12.71 -9.99
CA ALA A 209 12.25 12.69 -10.29
C ALA A 209 13.01 11.90 -9.21
N GLU A 210 13.35 10.65 -9.52
CA GLU A 210 14.09 9.77 -8.62
C GLU A 210 15.46 9.42 -9.20
N ARG A 211 16.48 9.39 -8.34
CA ARG A 211 17.81 8.89 -8.67
C ARG A 211 18.30 8.01 -7.53
N ASP A 212 18.26 6.70 -7.74
CA ASP A 212 18.92 5.75 -6.85
C ASP A 212 20.43 5.68 -7.17
N THR A 213 21.26 5.79 -6.13
CA THR A 213 22.72 5.71 -6.21
C THR A 213 23.29 4.60 -5.33
N GLN A 214 22.43 3.79 -4.70
CA GLN A 214 22.84 2.62 -3.95
C GLN A 214 23.62 1.66 -4.86
N ARG A 215 24.66 1.05 -4.29
CA ARG A 215 25.53 0.10 -4.98
C ARG A 215 25.82 -1.09 -4.07
N ALA A 216 25.86 -2.28 -4.65
CA ALA A 216 26.30 -3.48 -3.95
C ALA A 216 27.84 -3.47 -3.80
N ARG A 217 28.36 -4.23 -2.83
CA ARG A 217 29.80 -4.47 -2.68
C ARG A 217 30.34 -5.24 -3.88
N ASP A 218 29.61 -6.28 -4.30
CA ASP A 218 30.01 -7.17 -5.38
C ASP A 218 29.38 -6.67 -6.71
N PRO A 219 30.11 -6.75 -7.84
CA PRO A 219 29.63 -6.25 -9.13
C PRO A 219 28.43 -7.08 -9.65
N LYS A 220 27.65 -6.48 -10.58
CA LYS A 220 26.48 -7.15 -11.18
C LYS A 220 26.89 -8.48 -11.83
N PRO A 221 26.31 -9.62 -11.43
CA PRO A 221 26.55 -10.91 -12.08
C PRO A 221 26.10 -10.89 -13.56
N ARG A 222 26.81 -11.63 -14.41
CA ARG A 222 26.40 -11.89 -15.81
C ARG A 222 25.34 -13.00 -15.84
N ASN A 223 24.42 -12.94 -16.80
CA ASN A 223 23.43 -13.99 -17.11
C ASN A 223 22.50 -14.40 -15.95
N VAL A 224 22.00 -13.42 -15.19
CA VAL A 224 20.90 -13.57 -14.22
C VAL A 224 19.58 -13.15 -14.83
#